data_AF-A0A2P6V5G8-F1
#
_entry.id   AF-A0A2P6V5G8-F1
#
_cell.length_a   1.000
_cell.length_b   1.000
_cell.length_c   1.000
_cell.angle_alpha   90.00
_cell.angle_beta   90.00
_cell.angle_gamma   90.00
#
_symmetry.space_group_name_H-M   'P 1'
#
loop_
_entity.id
_entity.type
_entity.pdbx_description
1 polymer ?
#
loop_
_entity_poly.entity_id
_entity_poly.type
_entity_poly.pdbx_seq_one_letter_code
_entity_poly.pdbx_strand_id
1 'polypeptide(L)'
;MGPVVFQYSDLANPDADVGALIEEAFGPGGLGICTVAGVPGFVEARAELLPLAARLAACPPPVLAGLEDSGSRYNFGWSCGRETLEGGQPDTRKGSYYANPVFDDPSAGADSAAAAAQRYPALARPNLWPRDALPELECAFKTLGQLIIKVGLLLMQHADKYVAAKGAAPLRSLHSILAESPCPKGRLLHYFAPEEPQSPSSPSAGGGDANWCGWHFDNGSLTGLTSAMYLDAAGQPTACPDPQAGLHIKDRSGKVVQAVIPANHVGFQVGETLQIHSGGLLRGTPHCVVAPRPEYSAGISRETFAVFMQPHWDEPLAAPAGASAADIGIGQWQPGFTFGQHSERTFDLYYQGDGEQQLAGKQ
;
A
#
# COMPACT_ATOMS: atom_id res chain seq x y z
N MET A 1 14.21 14.72 9.48
CA MET A 1 13.33 15.14 8.37
C MET A 1 12.18 14.15 8.36
N GLY A 2 10.94 14.61 8.43
CA GLY A 2 9.75 13.74 8.39
C GLY A 2 9.01 13.92 7.06
N PRO A 3 7.89 13.20 6.85
CA PRO A 3 7.05 13.41 5.68
C PRO A 3 6.59 14.87 5.55
N VAL A 4 6.60 15.39 4.33
CA VAL A 4 6.03 16.72 4.01
C VAL A 4 4.53 16.69 4.27
N VAL A 5 3.97 17.78 4.82
CA VAL A 5 2.55 17.90 5.14
C VAL A 5 1.87 18.83 4.13
N PHE A 6 0.89 18.29 3.39
CA PHE A 6 -0.01 19.06 2.55
C PHE A 6 -1.31 19.36 3.31
N GLN A 7 -1.93 20.51 3.04
CA GLN A 7 -3.29 20.78 3.50
C GLN A 7 -4.29 20.31 2.45
N TYR A 8 -5.37 19.66 2.88
CA TYR A 8 -6.45 19.25 1.99
C TYR A 8 -7.05 20.45 1.23
N SER A 9 -7.17 21.62 1.86
CA SER A 9 -7.68 22.83 1.23
C SER A 9 -6.85 23.28 0.03
N ASP A 10 -5.52 23.12 0.11
CA ASP A 10 -4.61 23.50 -0.96
C ASP A 10 -4.70 22.48 -2.10
N LEU A 11 -4.75 21.18 -1.78
CA LEU A 11 -4.94 20.14 -2.80
C LEU A 11 -6.30 20.27 -3.50
N ALA A 12 -7.35 20.62 -2.77
CA ALA A 12 -8.70 20.82 -3.30
C ALA A 12 -8.84 22.10 -4.14
N ASN A 13 -7.93 23.07 -3.99
CA ASN A 13 -7.85 24.23 -4.85
C ASN A 13 -6.94 23.91 -6.05
N PRO A 14 -7.49 23.75 -7.28
CA PRO A 14 -6.66 23.45 -8.42
C PRO A 14 -5.60 24.53 -8.66
N ASP A 15 -5.85 25.79 -8.32
CA ASP A 15 -4.92 26.89 -8.62
C ASP A 15 -3.84 27.11 -7.54
N ALA A 16 -3.84 26.31 -6.47
CA ALA A 16 -2.80 26.39 -5.45
C ALA A 16 -1.43 26.01 -6.02
N ASP A 17 -0.40 26.80 -5.73
CA ASP A 17 0.98 26.45 -6.06
C ASP A 17 1.61 25.64 -4.94
N VAL A 18 1.56 24.32 -5.09
CA VAL A 18 2.19 23.35 -4.17
C VAL A 18 3.39 22.65 -4.82
N GLY A 19 3.91 23.17 -5.93
CA GLY A 19 4.98 22.50 -6.70
C GLY A 19 6.26 22.28 -5.89
N ALA A 20 6.63 23.23 -5.03
CA ALA A 20 7.77 23.09 -4.13
C ALA A 20 7.58 21.97 -3.09
N LEU A 21 6.35 21.78 -2.59
CA LEU A 21 6.04 20.68 -1.66
C LEU A 21 6.09 19.32 -2.38
N ILE A 22 5.65 19.26 -3.65
CA ILE A 22 5.78 18.05 -4.49
C ILE A 22 7.25 17.69 -4.70
N GLU A 23 8.11 18.66 -5.03
CA GLU A 23 9.57 18.45 -5.14
C GLU A 23 10.15 17.94 -3.81
N GLU A 24 9.83 18.58 -2.69
CA GLU A 24 10.36 18.21 -1.37
C GLU A 24 9.91 16.81 -0.95
N ALA A 25 8.65 16.45 -1.22
CA ALA A 25 8.10 15.15 -0.85
C ALA A 25 8.58 14.01 -1.76
N PHE A 26 8.48 14.23 -3.08
CA PHE A 26 8.55 13.17 -4.09
C PHE A 26 9.65 13.36 -5.12
N GLY A 27 10.27 14.53 -5.21
CA GLY A 27 11.37 14.79 -6.13
C GLY A 27 12.56 13.84 -5.92
N PRO A 28 13.61 13.92 -6.76
CA PRO A 28 14.75 13.00 -6.68
C PRO A 28 15.43 12.94 -5.30
N GLY A 29 15.41 14.05 -4.55
CA GLY A 29 15.93 14.13 -3.18
C GLY A 29 14.89 13.89 -2.07
N GLY A 30 13.61 13.74 -2.42
CA GLY A 30 12.52 13.57 -1.47
C GLY A 30 12.47 12.18 -0.84
N LEU A 31 11.73 12.08 0.27
CA LEU A 31 11.50 10.83 1.00
C LEU A 31 10.51 9.88 0.31
N GLY A 32 9.93 10.28 -0.82
CA GLY A 32 8.94 9.46 -1.54
C GLY A 32 7.61 9.29 -0.80
N ILE A 33 7.39 10.05 0.27
CA ILE A 33 6.17 10.03 1.09
C ILE A 33 5.75 11.44 1.51
N CYS A 34 4.43 11.66 1.59
CA CYS A 34 3.85 12.83 2.23
C CYS A 34 2.68 12.45 3.15
N THR A 35 2.16 13.42 3.88
CA THR A 35 0.88 13.32 4.57
C THR A 35 -0.05 14.47 4.19
N VAL A 36 -1.35 14.23 4.22
CA VAL A 36 -2.40 15.23 3.95
C VAL A 36 -3.22 15.45 5.21
N ALA A 37 -3.22 16.68 5.71
CA ALA A 37 -3.97 17.11 6.87
C ALA A 37 -5.33 17.69 6.49
N GLY A 38 -6.30 17.64 7.42
CA GLY A 38 -7.59 18.32 7.27
C GLY A 38 -8.54 17.67 6.24
N VAL A 39 -8.38 16.38 5.97
CA VAL A 39 -9.27 15.64 5.05
C VAL A 39 -10.65 15.43 5.72
N PRO A 40 -11.74 15.99 5.18
CA PRO A 40 -13.07 15.86 5.77
C PRO A 40 -13.56 14.40 5.80
N GLY A 41 -14.09 13.96 6.94
CA GLY A 41 -14.65 12.62 7.13
C GLY A 41 -13.61 11.50 7.32
N PHE A 42 -12.31 11.79 7.24
CA PHE A 42 -11.28 10.77 7.33
C PHE A 42 -11.16 10.14 8.71
N VAL A 43 -11.27 10.94 9.78
CA VAL A 43 -11.11 10.46 11.15
C VAL A 43 -12.21 9.47 11.49
N GLU A 44 -13.45 9.80 11.11
CA GLU A 44 -14.64 8.98 11.32
C GLU A 44 -14.55 7.69 10.50
N ALA A 45 -14.29 7.78 9.19
CA ALA A 45 -14.18 6.60 8.33
C ALA A 45 -13.03 5.66 8.75
N ARG A 46 -11.91 6.20 9.24
CA ARG A 46 -10.81 5.42 9.82
C ARG A 46 -11.23 4.71 11.11
N ALA A 47 -11.94 5.41 11.99
CA ALA A 47 -12.43 4.84 13.25
C ALA A 47 -13.47 3.74 13.02
N GLU A 48 -14.27 3.84 11.97
CA GLU A 48 -15.24 2.81 11.57
C GLU A 48 -14.59 1.57 10.96
N LEU A 49 -13.62 1.73 10.04
CA LEU A 49 -13.04 0.58 9.32
C LEU A 49 -12.01 -0.21 10.14
N LEU A 50 -11.06 0.47 10.79
CA LEU A 50 -9.88 -0.22 11.32
C LEU A 50 -10.20 -1.31 12.36
N PRO A 51 -11.12 -1.10 13.33
CA PRO A 51 -11.51 -2.16 14.27
C PRO A 51 -12.15 -3.39 13.60
N LEU A 52 -12.72 -3.24 12.40
CA LEU A 52 -13.29 -4.36 11.65
C LEU A 52 -12.22 -5.34 11.17
N ALA A 53 -10.95 -4.92 11.07
CA ALA A 53 -9.85 -5.82 10.72
C ALA A 53 -9.68 -6.93 11.77
N ALA A 54 -9.69 -6.57 13.06
CA ALA A 54 -9.61 -7.52 14.17
C ALA A 54 -10.86 -8.41 14.23
N ARG A 55 -12.04 -7.82 14.02
CA ARG A 55 -13.32 -8.58 13.99
C ARG A 55 -13.39 -9.57 12.85
N LEU A 56 -12.89 -9.20 11.66
CA LEU A 56 -12.76 -10.10 10.53
C LEU A 56 -11.80 -11.25 10.86
N ALA A 57 -10.63 -10.95 11.41
CA ALA A 57 -9.64 -11.96 11.79
C ALA A 57 -10.17 -12.94 12.85
N ALA A 58 -11.12 -12.51 13.67
CA ALA A 58 -11.80 -13.32 14.68
C ALA A 58 -13.02 -14.11 14.15
N CYS A 59 -13.39 -13.96 12.86
CA CYS A 59 -14.49 -14.74 12.29
C CYS A 59 -14.21 -16.26 12.33
N PRO A 60 -15.26 -17.11 12.40
CA PRO A 60 -15.08 -18.56 12.40
C PRO A 60 -14.27 -19.05 11.18
N PRO A 61 -13.43 -20.09 11.32
CA PRO A 61 -12.60 -20.60 10.22
C PRO A 61 -13.36 -20.90 8.91
N PRO A 62 -14.61 -21.44 8.92
CA PRO A 62 -15.37 -21.63 7.69
C PRO A 62 -15.72 -20.33 6.97
N VAL A 63 -15.95 -19.23 7.72
CA VAL A 63 -16.19 -17.91 7.14
C VAL A 63 -14.92 -17.41 6.47
N LEU A 64 -13.79 -17.46 7.17
CA LEU A 64 -12.50 -17.03 6.63
C LEU A 64 -12.09 -17.83 5.39
N ALA A 65 -12.27 -19.15 5.41
CA ALA A 65 -11.99 -20.03 4.27
C ALA A 65 -12.87 -19.71 3.05
N GLY A 66 -14.13 -19.33 3.27
CA GLY A 66 -15.05 -18.88 2.20
C GLY A 66 -14.67 -17.54 1.57
N LEU A 67 -13.76 -16.78 2.21
CA LEU A 67 -13.24 -15.52 1.70
C LEU A 67 -11.85 -15.68 1.07
N GLU A 68 -11.23 -16.86 1.09
CA GLU A 68 -9.93 -17.05 0.45
C GLU A 68 -10.08 -17.21 -1.07
N ASP A 69 -9.16 -16.60 -1.83
CA ASP A 69 -9.08 -16.77 -3.28
C ASP A 69 -7.66 -17.13 -3.72
N SER A 70 -7.33 -18.41 -3.69
CA SER A 70 -6.02 -18.90 -4.15
C SER A 70 -5.79 -18.61 -5.64
N GLY A 71 -6.86 -18.50 -6.44
CA GLY A 71 -6.79 -18.18 -7.87
C GLY A 71 -6.21 -16.80 -8.16
N SER A 72 -6.43 -15.82 -7.29
CA SER A 72 -5.77 -14.50 -7.35
C SER A 72 -4.38 -14.47 -6.73
N ARG A 73 -3.84 -15.60 -6.28
CA ARG A 73 -2.66 -15.63 -5.38
C ARG A 73 -2.96 -14.86 -4.08
N TYR A 74 -4.18 -15.00 -3.55
CA TYR A 74 -4.67 -14.34 -2.33
C TYR A 74 -4.65 -12.81 -2.38
N ASN A 75 -4.82 -12.24 -3.57
CA ASN A 75 -4.92 -10.79 -3.80
C ASN A 75 -6.36 -10.25 -3.79
N PHE A 76 -7.34 -11.13 -3.54
CA PHE A 76 -8.72 -10.82 -3.25
C PHE A 76 -9.18 -11.65 -2.06
N GLY A 77 -10.00 -11.05 -1.19
CA GLY A 77 -10.51 -11.68 0.01
C GLY A 77 -9.44 -11.88 1.11
N TRP A 78 -9.60 -12.92 1.93
CA TRP A 78 -8.79 -13.18 3.11
C TRP A 78 -7.49 -13.91 2.80
N SER A 79 -6.42 -13.57 3.54
CA SER A 79 -5.10 -14.19 3.48
C SER A 79 -4.43 -14.15 4.85
N CYS A 80 -4.01 -15.30 5.37
CA CYS A 80 -3.21 -15.43 6.59
C CYS A 80 -2.32 -16.68 6.48
N GLY A 81 -1.02 -16.58 6.80
CA GLY A 81 -0.09 -17.71 6.69
C GLY A 81 0.12 -18.22 5.26
N ARG A 82 -0.11 -17.37 4.25
CA ARG A 82 0.10 -17.68 2.82
C ARG A 82 1.39 -17.09 2.25
N GLU A 83 1.91 -16.05 2.91
CA GLU A 83 3.23 -15.48 2.64
C GLU A 83 4.29 -16.24 3.45
N THR A 84 5.51 -16.35 2.93
CA THR A 84 6.63 -17.04 3.57
C THR A 84 7.61 -16.00 4.13
N LEU A 85 8.06 -16.19 5.38
CA LEU A 85 9.11 -15.39 6.01
C LEU A 85 10.51 -15.84 5.55
N GLU A 86 11.51 -14.98 5.76
CA GLU A 86 12.93 -15.37 5.67
C GLU A 86 13.17 -16.65 6.50
N GLY A 87 13.60 -17.74 5.85
CA GLY A 87 13.77 -19.05 6.46
C GLY A 87 12.65 -20.07 6.18
N GLY A 88 11.68 -19.73 5.34
CA GLY A 88 10.73 -20.71 4.77
C GLY A 88 9.47 -20.97 5.60
N GLN A 89 9.27 -20.25 6.71
CA GLN A 89 8.09 -20.42 7.58
C GLN A 89 6.92 -19.54 7.13
N PRO A 90 5.67 -20.01 7.18
CA PRO A 90 4.51 -19.16 6.88
C PRO A 90 4.38 -17.96 7.85
N ASP A 91 4.10 -16.77 7.32
CA ASP A 91 3.83 -15.57 8.12
C ASP A 91 2.40 -15.62 8.68
N THR A 92 2.26 -16.19 9.87
CA THR A 92 1.00 -16.24 10.63
C THR A 92 0.81 -15.04 11.55
N ARG A 93 1.74 -14.07 11.55
CA ARG A 93 1.71 -12.90 12.44
C ARG A 93 0.71 -11.83 12.00
N LYS A 94 0.18 -11.94 10.78
CA LYS A 94 -0.79 -10.99 10.22
C LYS A 94 -1.85 -11.66 9.36
N GLY A 95 -3.06 -11.13 9.44
CA GLY A 95 -4.13 -11.33 8.47
C GLY A 95 -4.22 -10.14 7.52
N SER A 96 -4.47 -10.40 6.25
CA SER A 96 -4.71 -9.40 5.20
C SER A 96 -6.03 -9.70 4.51
N TYR A 97 -6.84 -8.66 4.32
CA TYR A 97 -8.06 -8.72 3.52
C TYR A 97 -8.00 -7.73 2.37
N TYR A 98 -8.18 -8.23 1.15
CA TYR A 98 -8.07 -7.45 -0.07
C TYR A 98 -9.42 -7.29 -0.75
N ALA A 99 -9.74 -6.07 -1.14
CA ALA A 99 -10.91 -5.77 -1.98
C ALA A 99 -10.68 -4.48 -2.75
N ASN A 100 -11.33 -4.35 -3.88
CA ASN A 100 -11.42 -3.11 -4.62
C ASN A 100 -12.48 -2.19 -3.96
N PRO A 101 -12.11 -0.98 -3.51
CA PRO A 101 -13.03 -0.09 -2.79
C PRO A 101 -14.02 0.65 -3.71
N VAL A 102 -13.90 0.52 -5.02
CA VAL A 102 -14.73 1.24 -6.01
C VAL A 102 -15.60 0.27 -6.81
N PHE A 103 -15.00 -0.78 -7.37
CA PHE A 103 -15.65 -1.71 -8.29
C PHE A 103 -15.68 -3.12 -7.68
N ASP A 104 -16.87 -3.70 -7.52
CA ASP A 104 -16.97 -5.08 -7.02
C ASP A 104 -16.44 -6.13 -7.99
N ASP A 105 -16.45 -5.83 -9.28
CA ASP A 105 -15.79 -6.60 -10.30
C ASP A 105 -14.98 -5.63 -11.19
N PRO A 106 -13.64 -5.55 -10.99
CA PRO A 106 -12.77 -4.71 -11.80
C PRO A 106 -12.84 -5.04 -13.30
N SER A 107 -13.18 -6.28 -13.65
CA SER A 107 -13.18 -6.79 -15.02
C SER A 107 -14.51 -6.60 -15.76
N ALA A 108 -15.56 -6.14 -15.07
CA ALA A 108 -16.90 -6.01 -15.64
C ALA A 108 -16.98 -5.09 -16.87
N GLY A 109 -16.07 -4.12 -16.99
CA GLY A 109 -15.99 -3.19 -18.13
C GLY A 109 -15.08 -3.67 -19.28
N ALA A 110 -14.42 -4.82 -19.15
CA ALA A 110 -13.53 -5.34 -20.18
C ALA A 110 -14.31 -6.07 -21.29
N ASP A 111 -13.74 -6.12 -22.50
CA ASP A 111 -14.31 -6.87 -23.65
C ASP A 111 -14.63 -8.33 -23.29
N SER A 112 -13.84 -8.92 -22.39
CA SER A 112 -14.13 -10.21 -21.75
C SER A 112 -13.62 -10.22 -20.31
N ALA A 113 -14.55 -10.09 -19.36
CA ALA A 113 -14.28 -10.18 -17.93
C ALA A 113 -13.52 -11.47 -17.55
N ALA A 114 -13.97 -12.62 -18.07
CA ALA A 114 -13.35 -13.91 -17.81
C ALA A 114 -11.91 -13.99 -18.34
N ALA A 115 -11.63 -13.44 -19.52
CA ALA A 115 -10.28 -13.43 -20.08
C ALA A 115 -9.36 -12.50 -19.28
N ALA A 116 -9.86 -11.33 -18.85
CA ALA A 116 -9.09 -10.42 -17.99
C ALA A 116 -8.78 -11.05 -16.63
N ALA A 117 -9.77 -11.67 -15.98
CA ALA A 117 -9.61 -12.37 -14.71
C ALA A 117 -8.66 -13.59 -14.81
N GLN A 118 -8.61 -14.25 -15.97
CA GLN A 118 -7.66 -15.34 -16.21
C GLN A 118 -6.24 -14.81 -16.46
N ARG A 119 -6.11 -13.71 -17.20
CA ARG A 119 -4.82 -13.14 -17.60
C ARG A 119 -4.13 -12.36 -16.47
N TYR A 120 -4.92 -11.66 -15.65
CA TYR A 120 -4.43 -10.82 -14.56
C TYR A 120 -5.21 -11.12 -13.26
N PRO A 121 -5.10 -12.35 -12.74
CA PRO A 121 -5.97 -12.80 -11.65
C PRO A 121 -5.77 -12.01 -10.35
N ALA A 122 -4.58 -11.45 -10.11
CA ALA A 122 -4.32 -10.59 -8.97
C ALA A 122 -4.92 -9.18 -9.12
N LEU A 123 -5.40 -8.77 -10.30
CA LEU A 123 -5.91 -7.42 -10.57
C LEU A 123 -7.39 -7.39 -10.95
N ALA A 124 -7.89 -8.47 -11.58
CA ALA A 124 -9.13 -8.46 -12.34
C ALA A 124 -10.18 -9.45 -11.82
N ARG A 125 -10.13 -9.86 -10.54
CA ARG A 125 -11.12 -10.78 -9.95
C ARG A 125 -12.16 -10.02 -9.10
N PRO A 126 -13.37 -10.56 -8.92
CA PRO A 126 -14.39 -9.91 -8.09
C PRO A 126 -14.04 -9.90 -6.61
N ASN A 127 -14.60 -8.93 -5.88
CA ASN A 127 -14.54 -8.84 -4.42
C ASN A 127 -15.28 -10.01 -3.74
N LEU A 128 -14.75 -10.44 -2.59
CA LEU A 128 -15.35 -11.47 -1.74
C LEU A 128 -15.78 -10.85 -0.40
N TRP A 129 -17.01 -10.36 -0.32
CA TRP A 129 -17.52 -9.67 0.89
C TRP A 129 -18.15 -10.63 1.91
N PRO A 130 -17.82 -10.53 3.21
CA PRO A 130 -18.40 -11.35 4.28
C PRO A 130 -19.78 -10.86 4.71
N ARG A 131 -20.72 -10.69 3.78
CA ARG A 131 -22.00 -10.00 4.03
C ARG A 131 -22.86 -10.62 5.14
N ASP A 132 -22.78 -11.94 5.31
CA ASP A 132 -23.56 -12.64 6.35
C ASP A 132 -22.89 -12.58 7.73
N ALA A 133 -21.56 -12.54 7.79
CA ALA A 133 -20.79 -12.64 9.04
C ALA A 133 -20.33 -11.26 9.56
N LEU A 134 -20.10 -10.30 8.67
CA LEU A 134 -19.61 -8.96 8.96
C LEU A 134 -20.17 -7.94 7.93
N PRO A 135 -21.49 -7.70 7.91
CA PRO A 135 -22.17 -6.88 6.91
C PRO A 135 -21.66 -5.43 6.80
N GLU A 136 -21.13 -4.87 7.89
CA GLU A 136 -20.62 -3.50 7.95
C GLU A 136 -19.29 -3.32 7.20
N LEU A 137 -18.52 -4.39 6.97
CA LEU A 137 -17.18 -4.30 6.40
C LEU A 137 -17.19 -3.66 5.02
N GLU A 138 -18.11 -4.07 4.14
CA GLU A 138 -18.17 -3.57 2.77
C GLU A 138 -18.37 -2.05 2.73
N CYS A 139 -19.31 -1.54 3.50
CA CYS A 139 -19.62 -0.11 3.53
C CYS A 139 -18.43 0.70 4.09
N ALA A 140 -17.88 0.29 5.23
CA ALA A 140 -16.75 0.98 5.86
C ALA A 140 -15.49 0.95 4.97
N PHE A 141 -15.22 -0.19 4.32
CA PHE A 141 -14.07 -0.37 3.44
C PHE A 141 -14.17 0.51 2.20
N LYS A 142 -15.34 0.52 1.54
CA LYS A 142 -15.59 1.38 0.37
C LYS A 142 -15.53 2.86 0.76
N THR A 143 -16.13 3.25 1.88
CA THR A 143 -16.15 4.64 2.35
C THR A 143 -14.75 5.20 2.55
N LEU A 144 -13.91 4.51 3.35
CA LEU A 144 -12.54 4.98 3.58
C LEU A 144 -11.67 4.86 2.32
N GLY A 145 -11.80 3.76 1.58
CA GLY A 145 -11.02 3.53 0.35
C GLY A 145 -11.28 4.57 -0.72
N GLN A 146 -12.53 4.91 -0.98
CA GLN A 146 -12.92 5.96 -1.94
C GLN A 146 -12.45 7.34 -1.49
N LEU A 147 -12.50 7.64 -0.19
CA LEU A 147 -11.98 8.89 0.34
C LEU A 147 -10.46 9.03 0.10
N ILE A 148 -9.69 7.98 0.40
CA ILE A 148 -8.25 7.95 0.16
C ILE A 148 -7.94 8.12 -1.33
N ILE A 149 -8.66 7.42 -2.21
CA ILE A 149 -8.51 7.56 -3.68
C ILE A 149 -8.78 9.01 -4.11
N LYS A 150 -9.87 9.62 -3.63
CA LYS A 150 -10.22 11.01 -3.96
C LYS A 150 -9.10 11.98 -3.60
N VAL A 151 -8.51 11.84 -2.42
CA VAL A 151 -7.38 12.70 -1.99
C VAL A 151 -6.13 12.43 -2.83
N GLY A 152 -5.84 11.17 -3.13
CA GLY A 152 -4.72 10.80 -4.01
C GLY A 152 -4.87 11.38 -5.42
N LEU A 153 -6.10 11.42 -5.97
CA LEU A 153 -6.35 12.04 -7.27
C LEU A 153 -6.10 13.56 -7.24
N LEU A 154 -6.52 14.27 -6.19
CA LEU A 154 -6.18 15.70 -6.04
C LEU A 154 -4.66 15.91 -6.00
N LEU A 155 -3.94 15.05 -5.28
CA LEU A 155 -2.48 15.09 -5.24
C LEU A 155 -1.85 14.86 -6.62
N MET A 156 -2.40 13.93 -7.42
CA MET A 156 -1.91 13.68 -8.78
C MET A 156 -2.17 14.83 -9.75
N GLN A 157 -3.26 15.59 -9.59
CA GLN A 157 -3.49 16.80 -10.41
C GLN A 157 -2.37 17.83 -10.21
N HIS A 158 -1.90 17.99 -8.98
CA HIS A 158 -0.76 18.86 -8.68
C HIS A 158 0.57 18.25 -9.11
N ALA A 159 0.72 16.93 -9.01
CA ALA A 159 1.89 16.22 -9.52
C ALA A 159 2.04 16.35 -11.04
N ASP A 160 0.94 16.30 -11.79
CA ASP A 160 0.91 16.56 -13.24
C ASP A 160 1.47 17.94 -13.59
N LYS A 161 1.07 18.98 -12.84
CA LYS A 161 1.57 20.35 -13.03
C LYS A 161 3.06 20.44 -12.76
N TYR A 162 3.53 19.82 -11.69
CA TYR A 162 4.95 19.75 -11.34
C TYR A 162 5.77 19.06 -12.45
N VAL A 163 5.33 17.90 -12.93
CA VAL A 163 6.01 17.13 -13.98
C VAL A 163 6.05 17.93 -15.29
N ALA A 164 4.94 18.58 -15.67
CA ALA A 164 4.88 19.45 -16.83
C ALA A 164 5.83 20.67 -16.71
N ALA A 165 5.89 21.30 -15.54
CA ALA A 165 6.79 22.42 -15.28
C ALA A 165 8.28 22.03 -15.34
N LYS A 166 8.62 20.75 -15.09
CA LYS A 166 9.96 20.18 -15.29
C LYS A 166 10.27 19.80 -16.74
N GLY A 167 9.33 20.03 -17.66
CA GLY A 167 9.50 19.76 -19.09
C GLY A 167 9.24 18.32 -19.50
N ALA A 168 8.76 17.46 -18.59
CA ALA A 168 8.34 16.11 -18.94
C ALA A 168 6.93 16.13 -19.54
N ALA A 169 6.74 15.32 -20.58
CA ALA A 169 5.45 15.12 -21.24
C ALA A 169 5.08 13.63 -21.21
N PRO A 170 4.47 13.15 -20.11
CA PRO A 170 3.93 11.80 -20.05
C PRO A 170 2.90 11.55 -21.17
N LEU A 171 2.80 10.30 -21.65
CA LEU A 171 1.83 9.92 -22.68
C LEU A 171 0.38 10.21 -22.26
N ARG A 172 0.09 10.00 -20.98
CA ARG A 172 -1.16 10.32 -20.31
C ARG A 172 -0.85 11.01 -19.00
N SER A 173 -1.74 11.88 -18.53
CA SER A 173 -1.58 12.51 -17.21
C SER A 173 -1.60 11.45 -16.11
N LEU A 174 -0.79 11.66 -15.08
CA LEU A 174 -0.69 10.81 -13.90
C LEU A 174 -2.05 10.69 -13.21
N HIS A 175 -2.81 11.78 -13.17
CA HIS A 175 -4.19 11.79 -12.70
C HIS A 175 -5.10 10.87 -13.52
N SER A 176 -5.14 11.00 -14.86
CA SER A 176 -6.06 10.23 -15.70
C SER A 176 -5.78 8.73 -15.65
N ILE A 177 -4.50 8.34 -15.59
CA ILE A 177 -4.09 6.95 -15.43
C ILE A 177 -4.75 6.29 -14.21
N LEU A 178 -4.89 7.04 -13.10
CA LEU A 178 -5.50 6.54 -11.87
C LEU A 178 -7.01 6.75 -11.80
N ALA A 179 -7.50 7.90 -12.28
CA ALA A 179 -8.93 8.24 -12.22
C ALA A 179 -9.79 7.31 -13.06
N GLU A 180 -9.24 6.80 -14.17
CA GLU A 180 -9.93 5.91 -15.10
C GLU A 180 -9.65 4.42 -14.82
N SER A 181 -8.76 4.12 -13.86
CA SER A 181 -8.40 2.74 -13.55
C SER A 181 -9.51 2.04 -12.76
N PRO A 182 -9.99 0.86 -13.21
CA PRO A 182 -10.86 0.02 -12.42
C PRO A 182 -10.10 -0.81 -11.39
N CYS A 183 -8.78 -0.67 -11.30
CA CYS A 183 -7.91 -1.57 -10.54
C CYS A 183 -7.49 -1.13 -9.13
N PRO A 184 -7.98 -0.04 -8.48
CA PRO A 184 -7.48 0.28 -7.15
C PRO A 184 -7.78 -0.86 -6.16
N LYS A 185 -6.87 -1.09 -5.22
CA LYS A 185 -6.97 -2.22 -4.29
C LYS A 185 -6.71 -1.77 -2.86
N GLY A 186 -7.68 -1.98 -1.98
CA GLY A 186 -7.49 -1.84 -0.55
C GLY A 186 -6.91 -3.13 0.04
N ARG A 187 -6.03 -2.99 1.02
CA ARG A 187 -5.56 -4.07 1.91
C ARG A 187 -5.81 -3.63 3.34
N LEU A 188 -6.75 -4.29 4.00
CA LEU A 188 -7.00 -4.15 5.43
C LEU A 188 -6.15 -5.18 6.18
N LEU A 189 -5.29 -4.72 7.07
CA LEU A 189 -4.34 -5.56 7.80
C LEU A 189 -4.70 -5.61 9.28
N HIS A 190 -4.59 -6.82 9.83
CA HIS A 190 -4.60 -7.07 11.27
C HIS A 190 -3.31 -7.80 11.64
N TYR A 191 -2.47 -7.18 12.45
CA TYR A 191 -1.33 -7.83 13.08
C TYR A 191 -1.78 -8.38 14.43
N PHE A 192 -1.64 -9.69 14.61
CA PHE A 192 -2.07 -10.37 15.82
C PHE A 192 -1.20 -9.94 17.01
N ALA A 193 -1.83 -9.84 18.18
CA ALA A 193 -1.12 -9.55 19.41
C ALA A 193 -0.12 -10.68 19.72
N PRO A 194 1.16 -10.38 20.02
CA PRO A 194 2.09 -11.39 20.48
C PRO A 194 1.65 -11.96 21.84
N GLU A 195 1.87 -13.26 22.03
CA GLU A 195 1.67 -13.89 23.33
C GLU A 195 2.69 -13.37 24.36
N GLU A 196 2.29 -13.31 25.64
CA GLU A 196 3.23 -13.00 26.72
C GLU A 196 4.35 -14.06 26.76
N PRO A 197 5.63 -13.67 26.81
CA PRO A 197 6.72 -14.62 26.91
C PRO A 197 6.59 -15.41 28.22
N GLN A 198 6.28 -16.71 28.11
CA GLN A 198 6.01 -17.59 29.27
C GLN A 198 7.25 -17.87 30.15
N SER A 199 8.45 -17.40 29.78
CA SER A 199 9.69 -17.48 30.57
C SER A 199 10.79 -16.59 29.97
N PRO A 200 11.80 -16.13 30.74
CA PRO A 200 13.01 -15.50 30.19
C PRO A 200 13.92 -16.58 29.61
N SER A 201 13.54 -17.20 28.50
CA SER A 201 14.42 -18.09 27.75
C SER A 201 15.34 -17.27 26.84
N SER A 202 16.57 -17.77 26.71
CA SER A 202 17.70 -17.18 25.99
C SER A 202 17.33 -16.56 24.65
N PRO A 203 18.03 -15.48 24.22
CA PRO A 203 17.77 -14.84 22.95
C PRO A 203 17.85 -15.90 21.85
N SER A 204 16.73 -16.14 21.17
CA SER A 204 16.74 -16.94 19.96
C SER A 204 17.74 -16.29 19.00
N ALA A 205 18.77 -17.04 18.63
CA ALA A 205 19.69 -16.66 17.58
C ALA A 205 18.90 -16.59 16.27
N GLY A 206 18.42 -15.41 15.96
CA GLY A 206 17.61 -15.08 14.79
C GLY A 206 17.44 -13.57 14.67
N GLY A 207 18.54 -12.82 14.80
CA GLY A 207 18.58 -11.36 14.63
C GLY A 207 18.39 -10.91 13.18
N GLY A 208 17.50 -11.55 12.42
CA GLY A 208 17.27 -11.30 11.00
C GLY A 208 16.10 -10.38 10.72
N ASP A 209 14.92 -10.62 11.33
CA ASP A 209 13.71 -9.99 10.80
C ASP A 209 12.70 -9.55 11.86
N ALA A 210 13.05 -8.47 12.56
CA ALA A 210 12.15 -7.73 13.47
C ALA A 210 11.05 -6.94 12.74
N ASN A 211 10.97 -7.06 11.41
CA ASN A 211 10.01 -6.33 10.59
C ASN A 211 8.71 -7.14 10.42
N TRP A 212 7.59 -6.47 10.62
CA TRP A 212 6.25 -6.93 10.22
C TRP A 212 6.04 -6.89 8.70
N CYS A 213 6.83 -6.08 8.01
CA CYS A 213 6.95 -6.05 6.56
C CYS A 213 8.38 -5.64 6.22
N GLY A 214 9.11 -6.49 5.48
CA GLY A 214 10.50 -6.26 5.10
C GLY A 214 10.68 -5.05 4.18
N TRP A 215 11.94 -4.74 3.85
CA TRP A 215 12.28 -3.63 2.96
C TRP A 215 11.78 -3.90 1.54
N HIS A 216 10.93 -3.00 1.00
CA HIS A 216 10.38 -3.15 -0.34
C HIS A 216 10.00 -1.79 -0.97
N PHE A 217 9.58 -1.85 -2.23
CA PHE A 217 8.90 -0.78 -2.95
C PHE A 217 7.48 -1.21 -3.30
N ASP A 218 6.57 -0.26 -3.36
CA ASP A 218 5.22 -0.51 -3.88
C ASP A 218 5.26 -0.60 -5.41
N ASN A 219 4.64 -1.62 -5.98
CA ASN A 219 4.59 -1.84 -7.44
C ASN A 219 3.68 -0.84 -8.17
N GLY A 220 2.61 -0.38 -7.52
CA GLY A 220 1.60 0.53 -8.10
C GLY A 220 2.10 1.95 -8.34
N SER A 221 1.18 2.89 -8.56
CA SER A 221 1.55 4.30 -8.76
C SER A 221 1.63 5.05 -7.43
N LEU A 222 0.56 4.98 -6.63
CA LEU A 222 0.45 5.72 -5.39
C LEU A 222 -0.23 4.86 -4.33
N THR A 223 0.35 4.76 -3.14
CA THR A 223 -0.23 4.03 -2.02
C THR A 223 -0.73 5.01 -0.98
N GLY A 224 -2.06 5.05 -0.79
CA GLY A 224 -2.66 5.77 0.31
C GLY A 224 -2.61 4.95 1.60
N LEU A 225 -2.21 5.56 2.71
CA LEU A 225 -1.95 4.90 3.98
C LEU A 225 -2.74 5.56 5.11
N THR A 226 -3.33 4.74 5.97
CA THR A 226 -3.84 5.21 7.26
C THR A 226 -2.73 5.13 8.31
N SER A 227 -2.74 6.07 9.26
CA SER A 227 -2.04 5.84 10.53
C SER A 227 -2.59 4.57 11.18
N ALA A 228 -1.71 3.71 11.68
CA ALA A 228 -2.15 2.47 12.32
C ALA A 228 -2.98 2.76 13.59
N MET A 229 -3.98 1.94 13.82
CA MET A 229 -4.66 1.85 15.10
C MET A 229 -4.04 0.71 15.88
N TYR A 230 -3.98 0.84 17.19
CA TYR A 230 -3.59 -0.23 18.11
C TYR A 230 -4.79 -0.52 18.98
N LEU A 231 -5.13 -1.79 19.18
CA LEU A 231 -6.22 -2.20 20.04
C LEU A 231 -5.67 -3.01 21.22
N ASP A 232 -6.21 -2.77 22.40
CA ASP A 232 -5.96 -3.61 23.57
C ASP A 232 -6.73 -4.94 23.50
N ALA A 233 -6.54 -5.81 24.50
CA ALA A 233 -7.22 -7.10 24.57
C ALA A 233 -8.76 -7.01 24.65
N ALA A 234 -9.32 -5.84 24.99
CA ALA A 234 -10.76 -5.58 24.97
C ALA A 234 -11.24 -5.06 23.61
N GLY A 235 -10.35 -4.90 22.63
CA GLY A 235 -10.64 -4.35 21.31
C GLY A 235 -10.75 -2.82 21.29
N GLN A 236 -10.23 -2.14 22.31
CA GLN A 236 -10.35 -0.69 22.44
C GLN A 236 -9.09 0.04 21.95
N PRO A 237 -9.22 1.20 21.27
CA PRO A 237 -8.08 1.97 20.80
C PRO A 237 -7.13 2.37 21.94
N THR A 238 -5.84 2.10 21.75
CA THR A 238 -4.77 2.47 22.67
C THR A 238 -3.62 3.19 21.93
N ALA A 239 -2.68 3.74 22.69
CA ALA A 239 -1.49 4.37 22.14
C ALA A 239 -0.55 3.31 21.53
N CYS A 240 0.32 3.73 20.61
CA CYS A 240 1.39 2.85 20.12
C CYS A 240 2.25 2.40 21.32
N PRO A 241 2.40 1.08 21.54
CA PRO A 241 3.13 0.58 22.70
C PRO A 241 4.64 0.82 22.62
N ASP A 242 5.17 0.97 21.41
CA ASP A 242 6.59 1.16 21.18
C ASP A 242 6.82 2.35 20.24
N PRO A 243 7.47 3.44 20.70
CA PRO A 243 7.74 4.60 19.86
C PRO A 243 8.65 4.28 18.67
N GLN A 244 9.37 3.16 18.68
CA GLN A 244 10.22 2.72 17.55
C GLN A 244 9.48 1.82 16.55
N ALA A 245 8.20 1.50 16.78
CA ALA A 245 7.41 0.71 15.84
C ALA A 245 6.87 1.55 14.68
N GLY A 246 6.44 0.86 13.62
CA GLY A 246 5.73 1.47 12.49
C GLY A 246 6.60 1.67 11.26
N LEU A 247 6.17 2.61 10.41
CA LEU A 247 6.72 2.80 9.08
C LEU A 247 8.12 3.43 9.13
N HIS A 248 9.08 2.76 8.51
CA HIS A 248 10.44 3.25 8.34
C HIS A 248 10.78 3.33 6.86
N ILE A 249 11.53 4.36 6.50
CA ILE A 249 11.92 4.67 5.13
C ILE A 249 13.44 4.82 5.10
N LYS A 250 14.05 4.29 4.04
CA LYS A 250 15.47 4.49 3.76
C LYS A 250 15.61 5.66 2.79
N ASP A 251 16.18 6.76 3.26
CA ASP A 251 16.42 7.93 2.40
C ASP A 251 17.51 7.65 1.35
N ARG A 252 17.75 8.62 0.47
CA ARG A 252 18.72 8.49 -0.63
C ARG A 252 20.17 8.32 -0.18
N SER A 253 20.51 8.68 1.06
CA SER A 253 21.84 8.45 1.65
C SER A 253 21.97 7.07 2.30
N GLY A 254 20.89 6.27 2.30
CA GLY A 254 20.83 4.99 3.00
C GLY A 254 20.43 5.10 4.47
N LYS A 255 20.13 6.31 4.97
CA LYS A 255 19.74 6.52 6.36
C LYS A 255 18.28 6.13 6.56
N VAL A 256 18.03 5.37 7.63
CA VAL A 256 16.69 4.97 8.05
C VAL A 256 16.03 6.09 8.85
N VAL A 257 14.80 6.43 8.49
CA VAL A 257 13.96 7.46 9.11
C VAL A 257 12.57 6.88 9.39
N GLN A 258 12.05 7.11 10.59
CA GLN A 258 10.67 6.75 10.91
C GLN A 258 9.71 7.78 10.29
N ALA A 259 8.79 7.31 9.44
CA ALA A 259 7.79 8.13 8.78
C ALA A 259 6.49 8.10 9.59
N VAL A 260 6.31 9.11 10.44
CA VAL A 260 5.12 9.23 11.29
C VAL A 260 3.95 9.80 10.50
N ILE A 261 2.84 9.07 10.45
CA ILE A 261 1.55 9.55 9.92
C ILE A 261 0.63 9.83 11.10
N PRO A 262 0.26 11.09 11.38
CA PRO A 262 -0.71 11.42 12.42
C PRO A 262 -2.06 10.74 12.20
N ALA A 263 -2.79 10.46 13.29
CA ALA A 263 -4.06 9.72 13.23
C ALA A 263 -5.15 10.43 12.41
N ASN A 264 -5.05 11.75 12.25
CA ASN A 264 -5.94 12.60 11.46
C ASN A 264 -5.38 12.95 10.07
N HIS A 265 -4.30 12.30 9.64
CA HIS A 265 -3.70 12.49 8.31
C HIS A 265 -3.84 11.23 7.45
N VAL A 266 -3.91 11.45 6.14
CA VAL A 266 -3.72 10.37 5.13
C VAL A 266 -2.27 10.41 4.67
N GLY A 267 -1.55 9.29 4.70
CA GLY A 267 -0.22 9.19 4.09
C GLY A 267 -0.31 8.84 2.61
N PHE A 268 0.64 9.31 1.79
CA PHE A 268 0.77 8.89 0.39
C PHE A 268 2.23 8.59 0.05
N GLN A 269 2.47 7.40 -0.47
CA GLN A 269 3.79 6.92 -0.87
C GLN A 269 3.83 6.66 -2.38
N VAL A 270 4.93 7.05 -3.02
CA VAL A 270 5.18 6.83 -4.46
C VAL A 270 5.60 5.38 -4.70
N GLY A 271 4.93 4.73 -5.64
CA GLY A 271 5.33 3.42 -6.15
C GLY A 271 6.12 3.47 -7.46
N GLU A 272 6.65 2.32 -7.85
CA GLU A 272 7.53 2.15 -9.01
C GLU A 272 6.86 2.60 -10.32
N THR A 273 5.55 2.37 -10.46
CA THR A 273 4.82 2.72 -11.69
C THR A 273 4.72 4.24 -11.89
N LEU A 274 4.48 5.01 -10.82
CA LEU A 274 4.46 6.47 -10.89
C LEU A 274 5.86 7.03 -11.19
N GLN A 275 6.90 6.37 -10.68
CA GLN A 275 8.28 6.71 -11.00
C GLN A 275 8.58 6.51 -12.49
N ILE A 276 8.08 5.45 -13.09
CA ILE A 276 8.19 5.23 -14.55
C ILE A 276 7.41 6.30 -15.32
N HIS A 277 6.12 6.50 -15.03
CA HIS A 277 5.27 7.45 -15.76
C HIS A 277 5.72 8.90 -15.63
N SER A 278 6.39 9.26 -14.53
CA SER A 278 6.98 10.60 -14.32
C SER A 278 8.39 10.73 -14.91
N GLY A 279 8.98 9.68 -15.47
CA GLY A 279 10.35 9.70 -16.00
C GLY A 279 11.41 9.82 -14.91
N GLY A 280 11.11 9.35 -13.70
CA GLY A 280 11.98 9.46 -12.53
C GLY A 280 11.91 10.81 -11.82
N LEU A 281 10.97 11.69 -12.16
CA LEU A 281 10.79 12.98 -11.48
C LEU A 281 10.11 12.83 -10.11
N LEU A 282 9.27 11.82 -9.94
CA LEU A 282 8.62 11.46 -8.69
C LEU A 282 9.12 10.07 -8.28
N ARG A 283 9.75 9.93 -7.12
CA ARG A 283 10.46 8.70 -6.76
C ARG A 283 10.01 8.11 -5.44
N GLY A 284 9.79 6.81 -5.44
CA GLY A 284 9.63 6.02 -4.22
C GLY A 284 10.97 5.76 -3.54
N THR A 285 10.95 5.38 -2.27
CA THR A 285 12.10 4.93 -1.48
C THR A 285 11.79 3.57 -0.86
N PRO A 286 12.80 2.73 -0.57
CA PRO A 286 12.58 1.51 0.18
C PRO A 286 11.95 1.82 1.53
N HIS A 287 10.95 1.03 1.91
CA HIS A 287 10.28 1.18 3.20
C HIS A 287 9.99 -0.19 3.83
N CYS A 288 9.83 -0.19 5.14
CA CYS A 288 9.49 -1.38 5.93
C CYS A 288 8.55 -0.99 7.08
N VAL A 289 7.94 -1.99 7.71
CA VAL A 289 7.16 -1.80 8.94
C VAL A 289 7.84 -2.56 10.06
N VAL A 290 8.34 -1.82 11.05
CA VAL A 290 9.00 -2.37 12.24
C VAL A 290 7.94 -2.77 13.25
N ALA A 291 8.02 -4.01 13.76
CA ALA A 291 7.15 -4.48 14.83
C ALA A 291 7.53 -3.81 16.17
N PRO A 292 6.56 -3.53 17.06
CA PRO A 292 6.86 -3.16 18.42
C PRO A 292 7.58 -4.31 19.11
N ARG A 293 8.52 -3.99 19.99
CA ARG A 293 9.24 -5.03 20.73
C ARG A 293 8.25 -5.82 21.62
N PRO A 294 8.44 -7.15 21.77
CA PRO A 294 7.48 -8.01 22.47
C PRO A 294 7.18 -7.57 23.91
N GLU A 295 8.16 -7.02 24.62
CA GLU A 295 8.01 -6.58 26.01
C GLU A 295 7.04 -5.39 26.20
N TYR A 296 6.69 -4.67 25.12
CA TYR A 296 5.73 -3.56 25.16
C TYR A 296 4.37 -3.91 24.53
N SER A 297 4.29 -4.99 23.74
CA SER A 297 3.16 -5.23 22.83
C SER A 297 2.31 -6.44 23.16
N ALA A 298 2.56 -7.11 24.28
CA ALA A 298 1.72 -8.22 24.75
C ALA A 298 0.24 -7.80 24.83
N GLY A 299 -0.63 -8.59 24.20
CA GLY A 299 -2.07 -8.32 24.18
C GLY A 299 -2.50 -7.09 23.36
N ILE A 300 -1.61 -6.50 22.56
CA ILE A 300 -1.90 -5.34 21.70
C ILE A 300 -1.83 -5.76 20.23
N SER A 301 -2.94 -5.64 19.52
CA SER A 301 -2.98 -5.82 18.06
C SER A 301 -2.76 -4.49 17.33
N ARG A 302 -2.49 -4.58 16.02
CA ARG A 302 -2.35 -3.40 15.16
C ARG A 302 -3.15 -3.54 13.88
N GLU A 303 -3.90 -2.50 13.56
CA GLU A 303 -4.80 -2.43 12.42
C GLU A 303 -4.39 -1.29 11.52
N THR A 304 -4.31 -1.54 10.22
CA THR A 304 -4.02 -0.49 9.25
C THR A 304 -4.67 -0.82 7.92
N PHE A 305 -4.88 0.22 7.13
CA PHE A 305 -5.46 0.14 5.82
C PHE A 305 -4.54 0.85 4.81
N ALA A 306 -4.20 0.14 3.75
CA ALA A 306 -3.45 0.63 2.61
C ALA A 306 -4.32 0.56 1.35
N VAL A 307 -4.28 1.58 0.50
CA VAL A 307 -5.00 1.63 -0.77
C VAL A 307 -4.01 1.83 -1.90
N PHE A 308 -3.77 0.78 -2.65
CA PHE A 308 -2.92 0.78 -3.83
C PHE A 308 -3.71 1.38 -5.00
N MET A 309 -3.42 2.64 -5.34
CA MET A 309 -3.90 3.29 -6.55
C MET A 309 -2.95 2.90 -7.68
N GLN A 310 -3.46 2.07 -8.58
CA GLN A 310 -2.68 1.42 -9.61
C GLN A 310 -3.38 1.55 -10.97
N PRO A 311 -2.61 1.58 -12.09
CA PRO A 311 -3.19 1.71 -13.41
C PRO A 311 -4.07 0.52 -13.82
N HIS A 312 -4.80 0.70 -14.92
CA HIS A 312 -5.42 -0.40 -15.63
C HIS A 312 -4.34 -1.40 -16.11
N TRP A 313 -4.63 -2.71 -16.14
CA TRP A 313 -3.63 -3.73 -16.50
C TRP A 313 -3.08 -3.61 -17.93
N ASP A 314 -3.82 -3.01 -18.86
CA ASP A 314 -3.33 -2.71 -20.22
C ASP A 314 -2.75 -1.29 -20.35
N GLU A 315 -2.68 -0.51 -19.26
CA GLU A 315 -2.01 0.79 -19.30
C GLU A 315 -0.53 0.60 -19.66
N PRO A 316 -0.02 1.28 -20.69
CA PRO A 316 1.39 1.24 -21.03
C PRO A 316 2.26 1.79 -19.89
N LEU A 317 3.29 1.05 -19.49
CA LEU A 317 4.36 1.57 -18.63
C LEU A 317 5.39 2.33 -19.46
N ALA A 318 4.93 3.41 -20.09
CA ALA A 318 5.74 4.27 -20.91
C ALA A 318 6.26 5.48 -20.10
N ALA A 319 7.57 5.66 -20.09
CA ALA A 319 8.18 6.87 -19.55
C ALA A 319 8.02 8.04 -20.53
N PRO A 320 8.08 9.30 -20.05
CA PRO A 320 8.10 10.49 -20.90
C PRO A 320 9.23 10.45 -21.93
N ALA A 321 9.00 11.05 -23.10
CA ALA A 321 10.00 11.10 -24.16
C ALA A 321 11.30 11.76 -23.66
N GLY A 322 12.43 11.12 -23.94
CA GLY A 322 13.76 11.60 -23.51
C GLY A 322 14.21 11.11 -22.12
N ALA A 323 13.35 10.47 -21.32
CA ALA A 323 13.75 9.85 -20.07
C ALA A 323 14.65 8.63 -20.32
N SER A 324 15.80 8.54 -19.65
CA SER A 324 16.67 7.37 -19.72
C SER A 324 16.30 6.33 -18.65
N ALA A 325 16.69 5.07 -18.86
CA ALA A 325 16.52 4.03 -17.84
C ALA A 325 17.26 4.36 -16.52
N ALA A 326 18.38 5.09 -16.61
CA ALA A 326 19.11 5.57 -15.44
C ALA A 326 18.33 6.65 -14.66
N ASP A 327 17.61 7.53 -15.35
CA ASP A 327 16.77 8.55 -14.69
C ASP A 327 15.57 7.91 -13.98
N ILE A 328 15.00 6.89 -14.59
CA ILE A 328 13.86 6.15 -14.04
C ILE A 328 14.29 5.30 -12.85
N GLY A 329 15.44 4.64 -12.92
CA GLY A 329 16.02 3.91 -11.77
C GLY A 329 15.15 2.76 -11.26
N ILE A 330 14.45 2.05 -12.16
CA ILE A 330 13.69 0.83 -11.84
C ILE A 330 14.27 -0.33 -12.66
N GLY A 331 15.10 -1.17 -12.03
CA GLY A 331 15.90 -2.18 -12.74
C GLY A 331 15.08 -3.24 -13.47
N GLN A 332 13.91 -3.63 -12.94
CA GLN A 332 13.04 -4.62 -13.57
C GLN A 332 12.15 -4.06 -14.71
N TRP A 333 12.10 -2.73 -14.89
CA TRP A 333 11.26 -2.13 -15.92
C TRP A 333 11.86 -2.33 -17.32
N GLN A 334 11.00 -2.62 -18.28
CA GLN A 334 11.36 -2.75 -19.68
C GLN A 334 10.40 -1.89 -20.52
N PRO A 335 10.91 -1.06 -21.45
CA PRO A 335 10.07 -0.33 -22.38
C PRO A 335 9.12 -1.26 -23.15
N GLY A 336 7.86 -0.82 -23.32
CA GLY A 336 6.84 -1.56 -24.09
C GLY A 336 5.98 -2.53 -23.28
N PHE A 337 6.22 -2.67 -21.97
CA PHE A 337 5.37 -3.47 -21.09
C PHE A 337 4.11 -2.68 -20.67
N THR A 338 3.01 -3.38 -20.43
CA THR A 338 1.86 -2.84 -19.71
C THR A 338 1.98 -3.05 -18.19
N PHE A 339 1.18 -2.34 -17.40
CA PHE A 339 1.17 -2.49 -15.95
C PHE A 339 0.85 -3.93 -15.50
N GLY A 340 -0.09 -4.60 -16.17
CA GLY A 340 -0.46 -5.98 -15.89
C GLY A 340 0.68 -6.96 -16.15
N GLN A 341 1.38 -6.81 -17.29
CA GLN A 341 2.55 -7.65 -17.61
C GLN A 341 3.68 -7.46 -16.59
N HIS A 342 3.93 -6.22 -16.18
CA HIS A 342 4.92 -5.91 -15.15
C HIS A 342 4.53 -6.51 -13.80
N SER A 343 3.26 -6.37 -13.41
CA SER A 343 2.74 -6.90 -12.15
C SER A 343 2.82 -8.42 -12.08
N GLU A 344 2.43 -9.14 -13.15
CA GLU A 344 2.56 -10.60 -13.18
C GLU A 344 4.01 -11.05 -13.04
N ARG A 345 4.96 -10.37 -13.69
CA ARG A 345 6.40 -10.65 -13.53
C ARG A 345 6.86 -10.42 -12.10
N THR A 346 6.42 -9.33 -11.48
CA THR A 346 6.72 -9.06 -10.06
C THR A 346 6.14 -10.18 -9.18
N PHE A 347 4.87 -10.56 -9.38
CA PHE A 347 4.25 -11.65 -8.61
C PHE A 347 4.93 -13.00 -8.82
N ASP A 348 5.37 -13.32 -10.03
CA ASP A 348 6.10 -14.57 -10.30
C ASP A 348 7.40 -14.63 -9.49
N LEU A 349 8.16 -13.53 -9.42
CA LEU A 349 9.37 -13.46 -8.60
C LEU A 349 9.06 -13.63 -7.10
N TYR A 350 8.00 -13.00 -6.60
CA TYR A 350 7.59 -13.10 -5.19
C TYR A 350 7.11 -14.51 -4.82
N TYR A 351 6.30 -15.16 -5.65
CA TYR A 351 5.63 -16.42 -5.29
C TYR A 351 6.34 -17.69 -5.79
N GLN A 352 7.36 -17.61 -6.64
CA GLN A 352 8.15 -18.77 -7.11
C GLN A 352 9.42 -19.04 -6.29
N GLY A 353 9.68 -18.30 -5.20
CA GLY A 353 10.64 -18.69 -4.16
C GLY A 353 12.05 -18.08 -4.23
N ASP A 354 12.35 -17.23 -5.21
CA ASP A 354 13.66 -16.53 -5.33
C ASP A 354 13.58 -15.02 -5.01
N GLY A 355 12.42 -14.53 -4.59
CA GLY A 355 12.07 -13.10 -4.61
C GLY A 355 12.77 -12.22 -3.58
N GLU A 356 12.83 -12.60 -2.29
CA GLU A 356 13.28 -11.67 -1.23
C GLU A 356 14.72 -11.19 -1.41
N GLN A 357 15.62 -12.05 -1.91
CA GLN A 357 17.02 -11.67 -2.17
C GLN A 357 17.19 -10.78 -3.42
N GLN A 358 16.29 -10.88 -4.42
CA GLN A 358 16.35 -10.02 -5.61
C GLN A 358 15.64 -8.67 -5.42
N LEU A 359 14.64 -8.59 -4.54
CA LEU A 359 13.90 -7.36 -4.25
C LEU A 359 14.75 -6.33 -3.50
N ALA A 360 15.70 -6.79 -2.68
CA ALA A 360 16.67 -5.94 -1.99
C ALA A 360 17.72 -5.31 -2.92
N GLY A 361 17.86 -5.83 -4.15
CA GLY A 361 18.76 -5.30 -5.19
C GLY A 361 18.09 -4.41 -6.23
N LYS A 362 16.87 -3.93 -5.96
CA LYS A 362 16.01 -3.23 -6.94
C LYS A 362 16.45 -1.82 -7.36
N GLN A 363 17.52 -1.26 -6.79
CA GLN A 363 18.12 0.01 -7.22
C GLN A 363 19.64 -0.03 -7.17
#